data_AF-A0A6J6CUF9-F1
#
_entry.id   AF-A0A6J6CUF9-F1
#
_cell.length_a   1.000
_cell.length_b   1.000
_cell.length_c   1.000
_cell.angle_alpha   90.00
_cell.angle_beta   90.00
_cell.angle_gamma   90.00
#
_symmetry.space_group_name_H-M   'P 1'
#
loop_
_entity.id
_entity.type
_entity.pdbx_description
1 polymer ?
#
loop_
_entity_poly.entity_id
_entity_poly.type
_entity_poly.pdbx_seq_one_letter_code
_entity_poly.pdbx_strand_id
1 'polypeptide(L)'
;MLGGAVAVPEGEDVGAAMRNIPLCRSNEQTGCIITYASFRDTAPPPANAYFGRPGGMGQPSPEGEMAGCTNPAALSGGMGVLKSAFVTADWAFTDPALAASITTPFMGFPDLLEAECVYANGFSYLEVHTNADPTDARADSFKGDLSPEWGTHAVDWEIASLNILDVVNEEINQWKKTH
;
A
#
# COMPACT_ATOMS: atom_id res chain seq x y z
N MET A 1 4.65 -2.38 -7.95
CA MET A 1 3.37 -2.94 -8.42
C MET A 1 2.36 -2.80 -7.30
N LEU A 2 1.27 -2.08 -7.53
CA LEU A 2 0.30 -1.76 -6.48
C LEU A 2 -1.00 -2.48 -6.79
N GLY A 3 -1.64 -3.05 -5.78
CA GLY A 3 -2.79 -3.94 -5.94
C GLY A 3 -2.47 -5.31 -6.49
N GLY A 4 -1.22 -5.72 -6.34
CA GLY A 4 -0.73 -7.04 -6.69
C GLY A 4 0.64 -7.23 -6.06
N ALA A 5 1.28 -8.35 -6.35
CA ALA A 5 2.59 -8.61 -5.78
C ALA A 5 3.54 -9.19 -6.80
N VAL A 6 4.78 -8.72 -6.74
CA VAL A 6 5.90 -9.41 -7.37
C VAL A 6 6.19 -10.67 -6.54
N ALA A 7 6.36 -11.81 -7.20
CA ALA A 7 6.75 -13.05 -6.54
C ALA A 7 8.18 -12.93 -5.99
N VAL A 8 8.38 -13.34 -4.74
CA VAL A 8 9.69 -13.53 -4.11
C VAL A 8 9.73 -14.90 -3.42
N PRO A 9 10.91 -15.53 -3.26
CA PRO A 9 11.02 -16.66 -2.36
C PRO A 9 10.62 -16.27 -0.93
N GLU A 10 10.12 -17.21 -0.14
CA GLU A 10 9.73 -16.94 1.25
C GLU A 10 10.91 -16.36 2.06
N GLY A 11 10.68 -15.19 2.67
CA GLY A 11 11.70 -14.49 3.49
C GLY A 11 12.79 -13.76 2.71
N GLU A 12 12.72 -13.74 1.37
CA GLU A 12 13.73 -13.12 0.51
C GLU A 12 13.18 -11.88 -0.22
N ASP A 13 14.08 -11.05 -0.73
CA ASP A 13 13.73 -9.81 -1.47
C ASP A 13 13.90 -9.92 -2.99
N VAL A 14 14.49 -11.01 -3.48
CA VAL A 14 14.82 -11.22 -4.90
C VAL A 14 14.88 -12.73 -5.18
N GLY A 15 14.70 -13.13 -6.45
CA GLY A 15 15.04 -14.48 -6.90
C GLY A 15 13.93 -15.25 -7.60
N ALA A 16 12.66 -14.84 -7.47
CA ALA A 16 11.53 -15.44 -8.17
C ALA A 16 11.18 -14.63 -9.44
N ALA A 17 10.17 -13.75 -9.38
CA ALA A 17 9.75 -12.96 -10.55
C ALA A 17 10.83 -12.00 -11.05
N MET A 18 11.67 -11.49 -10.15
CA MET A 18 12.79 -10.61 -10.46
C MET A 18 14.09 -11.25 -10.00
N ARG A 19 15.05 -11.44 -10.92
CA ARG A 19 16.33 -12.09 -10.60
C ARG A 19 17.36 -11.15 -9.98
N ASN A 20 17.30 -9.85 -10.27
CA ASN A 20 18.34 -8.87 -9.88
C ASN A 20 17.77 -7.54 -9.35
N ILE A 21 16.45 -7.42 -9.23
CA ILE A 21 15.79 -6.20 -8.75
C ILE A 21 15.13 -6.56 -7.42
N PRO A 22 15.67 -6.12 -6.27
CA PRO A 22 15.14 -6.47 -4.96
C PRO A 22 13.91 -5.65 -4.60
N LEU A 23 13.17 -6.08 -3.58
CA LEU A 23 12.20 -5.21 -2.90
C LEU A 23 12.91 -4.04 -2.18
N CYS A 24 12.24 -2.89 -2.09
CA CYS A 24 12.82 -1.75 -1.38
C CYS A 24 12.81 -1.96 0.15
N ARG A 25 13.96 -1.70 0.78
CA ARG A 25 14.21 -1.81 2.23
C ARG A 25 14.78 -0.54 2.86
N SER A 26 15.17 0.46 2.06
CA SER A 26 15.65 1.76 2.52
C SER A 26 15.44 2.84 1.46
N ASN A 27 15.27 4.09 1.90
CA ASN A 27 15.19 5.27 1.02
C ASN A 27 16.53 5.58 0.32
N GLU A 28 17.63 4.98 0.78
CA GLU A 28 18.96 5.11 0.17
C GLU A 28 19.24 4.03 -0.89
N GLN A 29 18.33 3.06 -1.07
CA GLN A 29 18.45 2.07 -2.14
C GLN A 29 17.91 2.67 -3.43
N THR A 30 18.60 2.43 -4.55
CA THR A 30 18.10 2.76 -5.88
C THR A 30 17.91 1.48 -6.68
N GLY A 31 16.91 1.44 -7.56
CA GLY A 31 16.69 0.27 -8.42
C GLY A 31 16.07 -0.91 -7.67
N CYS A 32 15.16 -0.62 -6.74
CA CYS A 32 14.36 -1.60 -6.03
C CYS A 32 12.87 -1.48 -6.43
N ILE A 33 12.05 -2.42 -5.96
CA ILE A 33 10.61 -2.46 -6.25
C ILE A 33 9.82 -2.20 -4.97
N ILE A 34 8.90 -1.23 -5.04
CA ILE A 34 7.78 -1.12 -4.11
C ILE A 34 6.64 -1.98 -4.65
N THR A 35 6.16 -2.93 -3.84
CA THR A 35 5.01 -3.76 -4.20
C THR A 35 4.17 -4.12 -3.00
N TYR A 36 2.85 -4.14 -3.17
CA TYR A 36 1.90 -4.65 -2.19
C TYR A 36 0.51 -4.81 -2.81
N ALA A 37 -0.27 -5.71 -2.21
CA ALA A 37 -1.72 -5.62 -2.22
C ALA A 37 -2.16 -5.19 -0.81
N SER A 38 -3.24 -4.42 -0.70
CA SER A 38 -3.70 -3.90 0.59
C SER A 38 -5.04 -4.47 1.04
N PHE A 39 -5.16 -4.66 2.35
CA PHE A 39 -6.37 -5.05 3.05
C PHE A 39 -6.46 -4.26 4.35
N ARG A 40 -7.69 -4.03 4.84
CA ARG A 40 -7.89 -3.45 6.16
C ARG A 40 -7.54 -4.46 7.25
N ASP A 41 -7.02 -3.99 8.35
CA ASP A 41 -6.86 -4.76 9.59
C ASP A 41 -8.16 -5.44 10.07
N THR A 42 -9.29 -4.76 9.87
CA THR A 42 -10.64 -5.19 10.25
C THR A 42 -11.30 -6.12 9.22
N ALA A 43 -10.70 -6.25 8.04
CA ALA A 43 -11.17 -7.11 6.95
C ALA A 43 -9.96 -7.76 6.24
N PRO A 44 -9.25 -8.68 6.93
CA PRO A 44 -8.08 -9.36 6.37
C PRO A 44 -8.47 -10.25 5.17
N PRO A 45 -7.51 -10.65 4.32
CA PRO A 45 -7.78 -11.44 3.13
C PRO A 45 -8.58 -12.72 3.46
N PRO A 46 -9.77 -12.93 2.86
CA PRO A 46 -10.46 -14.20 2.97
C PRO A 46 -9.69 -15.31 2.23
N ALA A 47 -10.03 -16.58 2.47
CA ALA A 47 -9.34 -17.71 1.84
C ALA A 47 -9.38 -17.69 0.29
N ASN A 48 -10.42 -17.08 -0.29
CA ASN A 48 -10.63 -16.86 -1.72
C ASN A 48 -10.22 -15.45 -2.19
N ALA A 49 -9.43 -14.71 -1.40
CA ALA A 49 -8.96 -13.38 -1.78
C ALA A 49 -8.19 -13.42 -3.11
N TYR A 50 -8.37 -12.37 -3.90
CA TYR A 50 -7.73 -12.25 -5.19
C TYR A 50 -6.26 -11.87 -5.08
N PHE A 51 -5.88 -11.11 -4.06
CA PHE A 51 -4.52 -10.60 -3.92
C PHE A 51 -3.87 -11.04 -2.60
N GLY A 52 -2.61 -10.67 -2.42
CA GLY A 52 -1.78 -11.13 -1.30
C GLY A 52 -1.04 -12.45 -1.56
N ARG A 53 -1.08 -12.96 -2.80
CA ARG A 53 -0.29 -14.09 -3.31
C ARG A 53 0.31 -13.77 -4.68
N PRO A 54 1.44 -14.39 -5.07
CA PRO A 54 2.15 -14.09 -6.31
C PRO A 54 1.31 -14.17 -7.60
N GLY A 55 0.40 -15.13 -7.67
CA GLY A 55 -0.39 -15.36 -8.89
C GLY A 55 -1.53 -14.36 -9.11
N GLY A 56 -1.96 -13.66 -8.05
CA GLY A 56 -3.16 -12.83 -8.09
C GLY A 56 -4.44 -13.60 -8.46
N MET A 57 -5.57 -12.91 -8.53
CA MET A 57 -6.88 -13.45 -8.91
C MET A 57 -7.25 -14.80 -8.25
N GLY A 58 -6.88 -14.98 -6.98
CA GLY A 58 -7.21 -16.17 -6.19
C GLY A 58 -6.35 -17.39 -6.49
N GLN A 59 -5.30 -17.24 -7.32
CA GLN A 59 -4.35 -18.31 -7.57
C GLN A 59 -3.52 -18.61 -6.31
N PRO A 60 -3.24 -19.88 -6.04
CA PRO A 60 -2.35 -20.25 -4.94
C PRO A 60 -0.92 -19.78 -5.20
N SER A 61 -0.14 -19.64 -4.14
CA SER A 61 1.30 -19.41 -4.28
C SER A 61 1.98 -20.66 -4.84
N PRO A 62 2.93 -20.52 -5.77
CA PRO A 62 3.90 -21.58 -6.05
C PRO A 62 4.63 -22.01 -4.76
N GLU A 63 5.08 -23.26 -4.72
CA GLU A 63 5.82 -23.78 -3.56
C GLU A 63 7.10 -22.96 -3.29
N GLY A 64 7.25 -22.49 -2.05
CA GLY A 64 8.41 -21.69 -1.63
C GLY A 64 8.40 -20.23 -2.09
N GLU A 65 7.31 -19.76 -2.72
CA GLU A 65 7.14 -18.36 -3.12
C GLU A 65 6.03 -17.67 -2.33
N MET A 66 6.20 -16.38 -2.10
CA MET A 66 5.21 -15.51 -1.49
C MET A 66 5.09 -14.18 -2.25
N ALA A 67 3.98 -13.48 -2.00
CA ALA A 67 3.81 -12.13 -2.49
C ALA A 67 4.82 -11.21 -1.79
N GLY A 68 5.59 -10.45 -2.56
CA GLY A 68 6.39 -9.36 -2.00
C GLY A 68 5.48 -8.31 -1.34
N CYS A 69 5.93 -7.76 -0.22
CA CYS A 69 5.29 -6.62 0.42
C CYS A 69 6.35 -5.61 0.85
N THR A 70 6.11 -4.36 0.47
CA THR A 70 6.93 -3.20 0.81
C THR A 70 6.02 -2.11 1.35
N ASN A 71 6.21 -1.70 2.61
CA ASN A 71 5.50 -0.57 3.20
C ASN A 71 6.22 0.74 2.84
N PRO A 72 5.66 1.61 1.99
CA PRO A 72 6.34 2.85 1.60
C PRO A 72 6.58 3.82 2.77
N ALA A 73 5.81 3.72 3.85
CA ALA A 73 6.00 4.55 5.05
C ALA A 73 7.07 4.00 6.00
N ALA A 74 7.48 2.73 5.84
CA ALA A 74 8.47 2.08 6.70
C ALA A 74 9.23 1.01 5.90
N LEU A 75 10.08 1.41 4.95
CA LEU A 75 10.81 0.47 4.09
C LEU A 75 11.67 -0.53 4.89
N SER A 76 12.21 -0.11 6.04
CA SER A 76 12.98 -0.98 6.94
C SER A 76 12.13 -2.01 7.71
N GLY A 77 10.81 -2.00 7.52
CA GLY A 77 9.85 -2.85 8.21
C GLY A 77 9.14 -2.14 9.37
N GLY A 78 8.05 -2.77 9.83
CA GLY A 78 7.18 -2.28 10.89
C GLY A 78 6.03 -1.38 10.43
N MET A 79 5.32 -0.84 11.42
CA MET A 79 4.22 0.10 11.25
C MET A 79 4.73 1.47 10.79
N GLY A 80 4.01 2.11 9.87
CA GLY A 80 4.33 3.44 9.39
C GLY A 80 3.08 4.24 9.01
N VAL A 81 3.10 5.54 9.31
CA VAL A 81 2.03 6.48 8.93
C VAL A 81 2.05 6.73 7.43
N LEU A 82 0.93 6.41 6.78
CA LEU A 82 0.75 6.62 5.36
C LEU A 82 0.37 8.08 5.07
N LYS A 83 1.02 8.63 4.05
CA LYS A 83 0.70 9.90 3.41
C LYS A 83 -0.09 9.59 2.15
N SER A 84 -1.39 9.79 2.25
CA SER A 84 -2.35 9.52 1.19
C SER A 84 -2.60 10.73 0.28
N ALA A 85 -3.05 10.47 -0.93
CA ALA A 85 -3.69 11.46 -1.80
C ALA A 85 -4.79 10.77 -2.61
N PHE A 86 -6.05 11.03 -2.25
CA PHE A 86 -7.23 10.51 -2.93
C PHE A 86 -7.80 11.53 -3.90
N VAL A 87 -8.50 11.05 -4.93
CA VAL A 87 -9.26 11.92 -5.83
C VAL A 87 -10.39 12.60 -5.07
N THR A 88 -10.43 13.93 -5.07
CA THR A 88 -11.43 14.71 -4.32
C THR A 88 -12.87 14.36 -4.71
N ALA A 89 -13.11 14.07 -6.00
CA ALA A 89 -14.43 13.73 -6.52
C ALA A 89 -15.04 12.49 -5.86
N ASP A 90 -14.22 11.51 -5.45
CA ASP A 90 -14.71 10.31 -4.78
C ASP A 90 -15.20 10.60 -3.35
N TRP A 91 -14.77 11.72 -2.78
CA TRP A 91 -15.01 12.13 -1.39
C TRP A 91 -15.97 13.30 -1.24
N ALA A 92 -16.41 13.93 -2.34
CA ALA A 92 -17.25 15.13 -2.37
C ALA A 92 -18.67 14.98 -1.76
N PHE A 93 -18.97 13.86 -1.11
CA PHE A 93 -20.33 13.45 -0.72
C PHE A 93 -20.57 13.33 0.79
N THR A 94 -19.54 13.46 1.64
CA THR A 94 -19.71 13.36 3.11
C THR A 94 -20.20 14.68 3.75
N ASP A 95 -19.79 15.83 3.21
CA ASP A 95 -20.36 17.15 3.49
C ASP A 95 -20.35 17.99 2.18
N PRO A 96 -21.50 18.21 1.53
CA PRO A 96 -21.58 18.94 0.27
C PRO A 96 -21.08 20.39 0.36
N ALA A 97 -21.21 21.05 1.52
CA ALA A 97 -20.77 22.42 1.72
C ALA A 97 -19.25 22.51 1.85
N LEU A 98 -18.64 21.57 2.58
CA LEU A 98 -17.19 21.44 2.66
C LEU A 98 -16.59 20.98 1.32
N ALA A 99 -17.21 19.99 0.66
CA ALA A 99 -16.78 19.48 -0.64
C ALA A 99 -16.72 20.57 -1.71
N ALA A 100 -17.69 21.50 -1.72
CA ALA A 100 -17.71 22.62 -2.65
C ALA A 100 -16.54 23.61 -2.46
N SER A 101 -15.93 23.64 -1.27
CA SER A 101 -14.80 24.51 -0.95
C SER A 101 -13.43 23.91 -1.33
N ILE A 102 -13.36 22.60 -1.53
CA ILE A 102 -12.12 21.89 -1.89
C ILE A 102 -11.96 21.92 -3.41
N THR A 103 -11.08 22.79 -3.89
CA THR A 103 -10.85 23.00 -5.33
C THR A 103 -9.66 22.21 -5.88
N THR A 104 -8.88 21.54 -5.03
CA THR A 104 -7.77 20.69 -5.46
C THR A 104 -8.28 19.36 -6.01
N PRO A 105 -7.67 18.81 -7.07
CA PRO A 105 -8.10 17.53 -7.65
C PRO A 105 -7.83 16.34 -6.73
N PHE A 106 -6.88 16.48 -5.80
CA PHE A 106 -6.53 15.47 -4.80
C PHE A 106 -6.61 16.05 -3.39
N MET A 107 -6.87 15.19 -2.41
CA MET A 107 -6.89 15.48 -0.99
C MET A 107 -6.14 14.39 -0.23
N GLY A 108 -5.26 14.78 0.69
CA GLY A 108 -4.67 13.87 1.65
C GLY A 108 -5.43 13.83 2.96
N PHE A 109 -5.29 12.73 3.69
CA PHE A 109 -5.76 12.58 5.07
C PHE A 109 -4.56 12.34 5.97
N PRO A 110 -3.90 13.42 6.46
CA PRO A 110 -2.75 13.29 7.34
C PRO A 110 -3.09 12.49 8.60
N ASP A 111 -2.20 11.56 8.94
CA ASP A 111 -2.26 10.72 10.14
C ASP A 111 -3.50 9.83 10.27
N LEU A 112 -4.34 9.75 9.22
CA LEU A 112 -5.53 8.90 9.23
C LEU A 112 -5.19 7.42 9.06
N LEU A 113 -4.16 7.10 8.28
CA LEU A 113 -3.84 5.73 7.92
C LEU A 113 -2.44 5.36 8.41
N GLU A 114 -2.34 4.18 8.98
CA GLU A 114 -1.08 3.51 9.27
C GLU A 114 -1.09 2.14 8.62
N ALA A 115 0.08 1.62 8.26
CA ALA A 115 0.15 0.30 7.69
C ALA A 115 1.44 -0.44 8.05
N GLU A 116 1.38 -1.77 7.98
CA GLU A 116 2.51 -2.68 8.10
C GLU A 116 2.36 -3.84 7.11
N CYS A 117 3.49 -4.34 6.62
CA CYS A 117 3.50 -5.56 5.82
C CYS A 117 3.38 -6.78 6.73
N VAL A 118 2.34 -7.57 6.53
CA VAL A 118 2.06 -8.76 7.34
C VAL A 118 2.04 -10.02 6.48
N TYR A 119 2.45 -11.15 7.06
CA TYR A 119 2.26 -12.47 6.49
C TYR A 119 1.36 -13.31 7.40
N ALA A 120 0.15 -13.62 6.94
CA ALA A 120 -0.83 -14.37 7.71
C ALA A 120 -1.66 -15.28 6.78
N ASN A 121 -1.93 -16.51 7.23
CA ASN A 121 -2.79 -17.47 6.52
C ASN A 121 -2.38 -17.73 5.05
N GLY A 122 -1.08 -17.65 4.75
CA GLY A 122 -0.55 -17.81 3.39
C GLY A 122 -0.82 -16.61 2.47
N PHE A 123 -1.04 -15.43 3.03
CA PHE A 123 -1.13 -14.15 2.32
C PHE A 123 -0.08 -13.19 2.86
N SER A 124 0.59 -12.47 1.95
CA SER A 124 1.51 -11.38 2.26
C SER A 124 0.93 -10.08 1.69
N TYR A 125 0.63 -9.12 2.55
CA TYR A 125 -0.11 -7.92 2.17
C TYR A 125 0.23 -6.73 3.07
N LEU A 126 -0.11 -5.53 2.59
CA LEU A 126 -0.07 -4.30 3.37
C LEU A 126 -1.37 -4.22 4.17
N GLU A 127 -1.29 -4.47 5.48
CA GLU A 127 -2.40 -4.31 6.39
C GLU A 127 -2.55 -2.82 6.73
N VAL A 128 -3.73 -2.26 6.47
CA VAL A 128 -4.03 -0.83 6.65
C VAL A 128 -4.95 -0.65 7.85
N HIS A 129 -4.46 0.07 8.85
CA HIS A 129 -5.20 0.53 10.01
C HIS A 129 -5.74 1.96 9.77
N THR A 130 -6.93 2.26 10.28
CA THR A 130 -7.50 3.61 10.27
C THR A 130 -7.54 4.17 11.69
N ASN A 131 -6.84 5.28 11.90
CA ASN A 131 -6.80 6.06 13.14
C ASN A 131 -8.07 6.93 13.29
N ALA A 132 -9.23 6.28 13.38
CA ALA A 132 -10.51 6.96 13.55
C ALA A 132 -10.61 7.65 14.94
N ASP A 133 -11.16 8.85 14.96
CA ASP A 133 -11.51 9.58 16.19
C ASP A 133 -12.93 10.15 16.03
N PRO A 134 -13.96 9.45 16.55
CA PRO A 134 -15.35 9.86 16.38
C PRO A 134 -15.70 11.16 17.12
N THR A 135 -14.75 11.74 17.86
CA THR A 135 -14.91 13.01 18.57
C THR A 135 -14.38 14.21 17.80
N ASP A 136 -13.65 13.98 16.70
CA ASP A 136 -13.17 15.03 15.80
C ASP A 136 -14.01 15.13 14.51
N ALA A 137 -13.74 16.14 13.69
CA ALA A 137 -14.48 16.39 12.45
C ALA A 137 -13.83 15.78 11.20
N ARG A 138 -12.72 15.04 11.35
CA ARG A 138 -12.01 14.36 10.26
C ARG A 138 -12.74 13.09 9.86
N ALA A 139 -12.30 12.49 8.76
CA ALA A 139 -12.85 11.23 8.31
C ALA A 139 -12.40 10.10 9.26
N ASP A 140 -13.33 9.23 9.65
CA ASP A 140 -13.07 8.03 10.45
C ASP A 140 -12.84 6.77 9.60
N SER A 141 -12.83 6.93 8.27
CA SER A 141 -12.65 5.83 7.32
C SER A 141 -12.23 6.37 5.95
N PHE A 142 -11.79 5.47 5.09
CA PHE A 142 -11.51 5.75 3.69
C PHE A 142 -12.39 4.94 2.75
N LYS A 143 -12.59 5.44 1.52
CA LYS A 143 -13.33 4.72 0.47
C LYS A 143 -12.40 3.81 -0.32
N GLY A 144 -12.97 2.92 -1.13
CA GLY A 144 -12.20 2.06 -2.05
C GLY A 144 -12.42 0.56 -1.85
N ASP A 145 -13.27 0.17 -0.90
CA ASP A 145 -13.66 -1.22 -0.73
C ASP A 145 -14.51 -1.68 -1.92
N LEU A 146 -14.16 -2.84 -2.46
CA LEU A 146 -14.97 -3.55 -3.46
C LEU A 146 -15.70 -4.71 -2.75
N SER A 147 -15.55 -5.95 -3.23
CA SER A 147 -15.93 -7.13 -2.44
C SER A 147 -14.76 -7.57 -1.55
N PRO A 148 -14.99 -8.35 -0.47
CA PRO A 148 -13.94 -8.78 0.45
C PRO A 148 -12.73 -9.43 -0.23
N GLU A 149 -12.94 -10.11 -1.36
CA GLU A 149 -11.87 -10.75 -2.12
C GLU A 149 -10.86 -9.76 -2.71
N TRP A 150 -11.27 -8.53 -2.99
CA TRP A 150 -10.40 -7.50 -3.56
C TRP A 150 -9.61 -6.73 -2.51
N GLY A 151 -10.01 -6.76 -1.24
CA GLY A 151 -9.47 -5.84 -0.24
C GLY A 151 -9.68 -4.38 -0.67
N THR A 152 -8.62 -3.58 -0.56
CA THR A 152 -8.63 -2.15 -0.92
C THR A 152 -8.05 -1.89 -2.32
N HIS A 153 -8.18 -2.85 -3.24
CA HIS A 153 -7.57 -2.82 -4.58
C HIS A 153 -7.81 -1.52 -5.36
N ALA A 154 -9.00 -0.94 -5.23
CA ALA A 154 -9.36 0.26 -5.97
C ALA A 154 -8.55 1.50 -5.56
N VAL A 155 -7.88 1.46 -4.40
CA VAL A 155 -7.18 2.60 -3.81
C VAL A 155 -5.74 2.29 -3.39
N ASP A 156 -5.17 1.18 -3.88
CA ASP A 156 -3.80 0.77 -3.56
C ASP A 156 -2.77 1.86 -3.88
N TRP A 157 -3.00 2.69 -4.91
CA TRP A 157 -2.16 3.84 -5.20
C TRP A 157 -2.39 4.97 -4.19
N GLU A 158 -3.64 5.37 -4.01
CA GLU A 158 -4.05 6.56 -3.27
C GLU A 158 -3.61 6.52 -1.82
N ILE A 159 -3.70 5.35 -1.16
CA ILE A 159 -3.43 5.19 0.29
C ILE A 159 -2.00 5.59 0.67
N ALA A 160 -1.00 5.38 -0.20
CA ALA A 160 0.41 5.62 0.09
C ALA A 160 1.14 6.46 -0.97
N SER A 161 0.40 7.04 -1.93
CA SER A 161 0.95 7.75 -3.09
C SER A 161 1.99 8.81 -2.71
N LEU A 162 1.78 9.59 -1.66
CA LEU A 162 2.76 10.62 -1.26
C LEU A 162 3.99 10.01 -0.58
N ASN A 163 3.88 8.88 0.14
CA ASN A 163 5.07 8.16 0.61
C ASN A 163 5.89 7.64 -0.57
N ILE A 164 5.23 7.10 -1.62
CA ILE A 164 5.92 6.62 -2.81
C ILE A 164 6.68 7.76 -3.49
N LEU A 165 6.07 8.95 -3.59
CA LEU A 165 6.75 10.14 -4.11
C LEU A 165 7.94 10.57 -3.24
N ASP A 166 7.80 10.48 -1.91
CA ASP A 166 8.91 10.75 -0.98
C ASP A 166 10.07 9.76 -1.21
N VAL A 167 9.78 8.45 -1.35
CA VAL A 167 10.80 7.44 -1.66
C VAL A 167 11.50 7.77 -2.98
N VAL A 168 10.76 8.02 -4.05
CA VAL A 168 11.32 8.35 -5.37
C VAL A 168 12.21 9.61 -5.31
N ASN A 169 11.82 10.63 -4.53
CA ASN A 169 12.65 11.82 -4.34
C ASN A 169 13.98 11.48 -3.66
N GLU A 170 13.98 10.61 -2.65
CA GLU A 170 15.20 10.15 -1.98
C GLU A 170 16.07 9.29 -2.89
N GLU A 171 15.47 8.38 -3.67
CA GLU A 171 16.18 7.58 -4.67
C GLU A 171 16.89 8.48 -5.71
N ILE A 172 16.20 9.52 -6.21
CA ILE A 172 16.78 10.51 -7.13
C ILE A 172 17.94 11.25 -6.47
N ASN A 173 17.79 11.68 -5.22
CA ASN A 173 18.84 12.38 -4.49
C ASN A 173 20.06 11.47 -4.28
N GLN A 174 19.85 10.20 -4.00
CA GLN A 174 20.92 9.23 -3.83
C GLN A 174 21.63 8.90 -5.15
N TRP A 175 20.87 8.75 -6.23
CA TRP A 175 21.43 8.52 -7.56
C TRP A 175 22.37 9.66 -7.97
N LYS A 176 21.97 10.93 -7.76
CA LYS A 176 22.78 12.13 -8.04
C LYS A 176 24.07 12.24 -7.22
N LYS A 177 24.18 11.54 -6.09
CA LYS A 177 25.42 11.51 -5.29
C LYS A 177 26.42 10.48 -5.81
N THR A 178 25.94 9.47 -6.53
CA THR A 178 26.71 8.30 -6.94
C THR A 178 27.08 8.29 -8.42
N HIS A 179 26.49 9.20 -9.21
CA HIS A 179 26.68 9.39 -10.65
C HIS A 179 26.74 10.88 -10.99
#